data_AF-A0A7R9TNF8-F1
#
_entry.id   AF-A0A7R9TNF8-F1
#
_cell.length_a   1.000
_cell.length_b   1.000
_cell.length_c   1.000
_cell.angle_alpha   90.00
_cell.angle_beta   90.00
_cell.angle_gamma   90.00
#
_symmetry.space_group_name_H-M   'P 1'
#
loop_
_entity.id
_entity.type
_entity.pdbx_description
1 polymer ?
#
loop_
_entity_poly.entity_id
_entity_poly.type
_entity_poly.pdbx_seq_one_letter_code
_entity_poly.pdbx_strand_id
1 'polypeptide(L)'
;ACVRVRTDAFARARACVSPGDALLVAGAAIAYEARQEVERRLTFTTSCGVAHNKLLAKLASGVHKPNQQTLIPEGGIHRMLEDLPLARLRGLGGGLGEVLIRELGVSTAGQLARVSEARVRAACG
;
A
#
# COMPACT_ATOMS: atom_id res chain seq x y z
N ALA A 1 10.44 1.91 4.33
CA ALA A 1 9.01 2.31 4.29
C ALA A 1 8.10 1.15 3.89
N CYS A 2 8.60 0.13 3.19
CA CYS A 2 7.91 -1.15 3.00
C CYS A 2 8.91 -2.30 3.16
N VAL A 3 8.44 -3.50 3.49
CA VAL A 3 9.25 -4.70 3.67
C VAL A 3 8.93 -5.68 2.54
N ARG A 4 9.95 -6.06 1.76
CA ARG A 4 9.83 -7.23 0.88
C ARG A 4 9.85 -8.48 1.75
N VAL A 5 8.81 -9.28 1.66
CA VAL A 5 8.73 -10.54 2.43
C VAL A 5 9.13 -11.68 1.50
N ARG A 6 10.26 -12.33 1.80
CA ARG A 6 10.66 -13.62 1.19
C ARG A 6 10.35 -14.76 2.16
N THR A 7 10.29 -15.98 1.63
CA THR A 7 9.97 -17.25 2.32
C THR A 7 10.74 -17.49 3.62
N ASP A 8 12.03 -17.16 3.60
CA ASP A 8 12.97 -17.30 4.71
C ASP A 8 12.86 -16.16 5.74
N ALA A 9 12.00 -15.18 5.47
CA ALA A 9 12.00 -13.89 6.14
C ALA A 9 10.75 -13.65 7.00
N PHE A 10 9.88 -14.62 7.30
CA PHE A 10 8.77 -14.36 8.24
C PHE A 10 9.24 -14.03 9.66
N ALA A 11 10.27 -14.72 10.14
CA ALA A 11 10.96 -14.38 11.38
C ALA A 11 11.61 -12.98 11.31
N ARG A 12 12.22 -12.63 10.16
CA ARG A 12 12.80 -11.30 9.94
C ARG A 12 11.75 -10.20 9.80
N ALA A 13 10.62 -10.48 9.16
CA ALA A 13 9.49 -9.57 9.03
C ALA A 13 8.94 -9.26 10.41
N ARG A 14 8.78 -10.27 11.27
CA ARG A 14 8.37 -10.08 12.67
C ARG A 14 9.36 -9.23 13.48
N ALA A 15 10.67 -9.34 13.22
CA ALA A 15 11.68 -8.51 13.86
C ALA A 15 11.70 -7.04 13.36
N CYS A 16 11.15 -6.77 12.18
CA CYS A 16 11.16 -5.45 11.54
C CYS A 16 9.85 -4.68 11.68
N VAL A 17 8.84 -5.24 12.36
CA VAL A 17 7.52 -4.62 12.51
C VAL A 17 7.14 -4.46 13.98
N SER A 18 6.23 -3.52 14.27
CA SER A 18 5.76 -3.29 15.63
C SER A 18 4.89 -4.46 16.13
N PRO A 19 4.64 -4.60 17.44
CA PRO A 19 3.69 -5.59 17.95
C PRO A 19 2.29 -5.47 17.32
N GLY A 20 1.85 -4.25 16.97
CA GLY A 20 0.57 -4.00 16.29
C GLY A 20 0.49 -4.58 14.87
N ASP A 21 1.63 -4.82 14.23
CA ASP A 21 1.72 -5.37 12.88
C ASP A 21 1.85 -6.92 12.87
N ALA A 22 1.80 -7.59 14.03
CA ALA A 22 1.94 -9.05 14.11
C ALA A 22 0.92 -9.79 13.22
N LEU A 23 -0.33 -9.29 13.15
CA LEU A 23 -1.35 -9.85 12.27
C LEU A 23 -1.06 -9.62 10.79
N LEU A 24 -0.39 -8.53 10.41
CA LEU A 24 0.06 -8.33 9.04
C LEU A 24 1.12 -9.36 8.63
N VAL A 25 2.00 -9.75 9.55
CA VAL A 25 3.00 -10.80 9.28
C VAL A 25 2.32 -12.15 9.05
N ALA A 26 1.32 -12.50 9.87
CA ALA A 26 0.51 -13.71 9.65
C ALA A 26 -0.23 -13.65 8.30
N GLY A 27 -0.85 -12.51 7.98
CA GLY A 27 -1.49 -12.30 6.68
C GLY A 27 -0.53 -12.42 5.50
N ALA A 28 0.74 -12.01 5.67
CA ALA A 28 1.77 -12.20 4.65
C ALA A 28 2.14 -13.67 4.44
N ALA A 29 2.09 -14.50 5.48
CA ALA A 29 2.29 -15.95 5.35
C ALA A 29 1.16 -16.59 4.53
N ILE A 30 -0.09 -16.27 4.87
CA ILE A 30 -1.26 -16.73 4.12
C ILE A 30 -1.21 -16.26 2.67
N ALA A 31 -0.86 -14.99 2.42
CA ALA A 31 -0.73 -14.46 1.08
C ALA A 31 0.37 -15.16 0.27
N TYR A 32 1.47 -15.56 0.92
CA TYR A 32 2.53 -16.32 0.27
C TYR A 32 2.05 -17.70 -0.18
N GLU A 33 1.38 -18.44 0.71
CA GLU A 33 0.82 -19.76 0.42
C GLU A 33 -0.19 -19.69 -0.73
N ALA A 34 -1.08 -18.69 -0.72
CA ALA A 34 -2.04 -18.49 -1.80
C ALA A 34 -1.36 -18.23 -3.16
N ARG A 35 -0.28 -17.44 -3.19
CA ARG A 35 0.49 -17.18 -4.43
C ARG A 35 1.16 -18.44 -4.94
N GLN A 36 1.75 -19.25 -4.05
CA GLN A 36 2.35 -20.53 -4.41
C GLN A 36 1.32 -21.50 -4.97
N GLU A 37 0.12 -21.53 -4.40
CA GLU A 37 -0.93 -22.42 -4.91
C GLU A 37 -1.45 -21.99 -6.28
N VAL A 38 -1.53 -20.68 -6.55
CA VAL A 38 -1.82 -20.16 -7.89
C VAL A 38 -0.73 -20.55 -8.88
N GLU A 39 0.54 -20.40 -8.53
CA GLU A 39 1.66 -20.78 -9.40
C GLU A 39 1.68 -22.30 -9.66
N ARG A 40 1.47 -23.11 -8.61
CA ARG A 40 1.46 -24.58 -8.72
C ARG A 40 0.29 -25.11 -9.55
N ARG A 41 -0.92 -24.54 -9.42
CA ARG A 41 -2.12 -25.02 -10.12
C ARG A 41 -2.27 -24.45 -11.53
N LEU A 42 -1.87 -23.19 -11.73
CA LEU A 42 -2.19 -22.43 -12.93
C LEU A 42 -0.96 -21.98 -13.71
N THR A 43 0.26 -22.22 -13.20
CA THR A 43 1.53 -21.82 -13.83
C THR A 43 1.65 -20.28 -14.02
N PHE A 44 0.88 -19.51 -13.25
CA PHE A 44 0.92 -18.05 -13.27
C PHE A 44 1.58 -17.52 -12.01
N THR A 45 2.60 -16.68 -12.20
CA THR A 45 3.19 -15.93 -11.09
C THR A 45 2.32 -14.73 -10.75
N THR A 46 2.23 -14.40 -9.47
CA THR A 46 1.46 -13.25 -9.00
C THR A 46 2.29 -12.40 -8.04
N SER A 47 1.95 -11.12 -7.93
CA SER A 47 2.49 -10.23 -6.91
C SER A 47 1.39 -9.80 -5.95
N CYS A 48 1.72 -9.61 -4.67
CA CYS A 48 0.73 -9.32 -3.63
C CYS A 48 1.17 -8.16 -2.74
N GLY A 49 0.20 -7.46 -2.17
CA GLY A 49 0.42 -6.39 -1.20
C GLY A 49 -0.36 -6.67 0.06
N VAL A 50 0.28 -6.50 1.22
CA VAL A 50 -0.29 -6.75 2.54
C VAL A 50 -0.18 -5.48 3.37
N ALA A 51 -1.30 -4.99 3.88
CA ALA A 51 -1.39 -3.76 4.66
C ALA A 51 -2.72 -3.71 5.44
N HIS A 52 -2.87 -2.72 6.31
CA HIS A 52 -4.05 -2.51 7.15
C HIS A 52 -5.33 -2.12 6.41
N ASN A 53 -5.25 -1.75 5.12
CA ASN A 53 -6.44 -1.45 4.32
C ASN A 53 -6.22 -1.72 2.82
N LYS A 54 -7.32 -1.75 2.07
CA LYS A 54 -7.35 -2.09 0.63
C LYS A 54 -6.59 -1.09 -0.25
N LEU A 55 -6.57 0.20 0.12
CA LEU A 55 -5.83 1.24 -0.60
C LEU A 55 -4.33 0.96 -0.54
N LEU A 56 -3.80 0.80 0.67
CA LEU A 56 -2.39 0.50 0.92
C LEU A 56 -1.99 -0.86 0.35
N ALA A 57 -2.83 -1.89 0.48
CA ALA A 57 -2.56 -3.22 -0.10
C ALA A 57 -2.44 -3.16 -1.63
N LYS A 58 -3.28 -2.36 -2.31
CA LYS A 58 -3.21 -2.17 -3.76
C LYS A 58 -1.95 -1.42 -4.20
N LEU A 59 -1.49 -0.46 -3.40
CA LEU A 59 -0.23 0.23 -3.63
C LEU A 59 0.94 -0.75 -3.46
N ALA A 60 0.99 -1.45 -2.33
CA ALA A 60 2.01 -2.44 -1.99
C ALA A 60 2.20 -3.50 -3.09
N SER A 61 1.11 -4.00 -3.67
CA SER A 61 1.17 -5.07 -4.69
C SER A 61 1.87 -4.66 -5.98
N GLY A 62 2.05 -3.35 -6.20
CA GLY A 62 2.79 -2.81 -7.34
C GLY A 62 4.27 -2.53 -7.07
N VAL A 63 4.70 -2.43 -5.80
CA VAL A 63 6.02 -1.86 -5.44
C VAL A 63 7.20 -2.72 -5.91
N HIS A 64 7.11 -4.04 -5.71
CA HIS A 64 8.22 -4.96 -5.99
C HIS A 64 7.92 -5.95 -7.11
N LYS A 65 6.99 -5.64 -8.01
CA LYS A 65 6.73 -6.49 -9.18
C LYS A 65 8.01 -6.73 -10.00
N PRO A 66 8.13 -7.88 -10.70
CA PRO A 66 7.19 -9.01 -10.75
C PRO A 66 7.43 -10.08 -9.66
N ASN A 67 6.49 -11.03 -9.51
CA ASN A 67 6.55 -12.19 -8.61
C ASN A 67 7.04 -11.93 -7.16
N GLN A 68 6.66 -10.81 -6.54
CA GLN A 68 7.00 -10.51 -5.15
C GLN A 68 5.77 -10.15 -4.33
N GLN A 69 5.91 -10.22 -3.02
CA GLN A 69 4.94 -9.61 -2.10
C GLN A 69 5.57 -8.52 -1.24
N THR A 70 4.78 -7.48 -0.97
CA THR A 70 5.22 -6.31 -0.21
C THR A 70 4.30 -6.12 0.99
N LEU A 71 4.87 -5.97 2.17
CA LEU A 71 4.16 -5.58 3.39
C LEU A 71 4.43 -4.10 3.69
N ILE A 72 3.38 -3.34 4.01
CA ILE A 72 3.52 -1.98 4.52
C ILE A 72 3.17 -2.00 6.02
N PRO A 73 4.17 -1.85 6.91
CA PRO A 73 3.92 -1.73 8.34
C PRO A 73 3.34 -0.34 8.66
N GLU A 74 2.65 -0.21 9.79
CA GLU A 74 2.02 1.04 10.18
C GLU A 74 3.02 2.21 10.23
N GLY A 75 4.17 2.00 10.85
CA GLY A 75 5.23 3.01 10.95
C GLY A 75 5.86 3.41 9.61
N GLY A 76 5.61 2.66 8.54
CA GLY A 76 6.10 2.95 7.19
C GLY A 76 5.17 3.83 6.35
N ILE A 77 3.91 3.98 6.76
CA ILE A 77 2.84 4.57 5.93
C ILE A 77 3.15 6.03 5.59
N HIS A 78 3.44 6.87 6.59
CA HIS A 78 3.64 8.30 6.38
C HIS A 78 4.78 8.58 5.40
N ARG A 79 5.92 7.92 5.58
CA ARG A 79 7.07 8.04 4.69
C ARG A 79 6.77 7.55 3.27
N MET A 80 5.91 6.54 3.12
CA MET A 80 5.52 6.03 1.80
C MET A 80 4.58 7.00 1.06
N LEU A 81 3.69 7.68 1.79
CA LEU A 81 2.69 8.56 1.21
C LEU A 81 3.21 9.99 0.95
N GLU A 82 4.24 10.43 1.65
CA GLU A 82 4.78 11.80 1.60
C GLU A 82 4.86 12.36 0.17
N ASP A 83 5.61 11.66 -0.69
CA ASP A 83 5.87 12.08 -2.07
C ASP A 83 5.02 11.32 -3.09
N LEU A 84 4.04 10.52 -2.66
CA LEU A 84 3.24 9.69 -3.57
C LEU A 84 2.28 10.58 -4.37
N PRO A 85 2.37 10.65 -5.71
CA PRO A 85 1.44 11.44 -6.52
C PRO A 85 -0.01 10.99 -6.30
N LEU A 86 -0.94 11.94 -6.22
CA LEU A 86 -2.37 11.63 -6.02
C LEU A 86 -2.92 10.68 -7.08
N ALA A 87 -2.49 10.84 -8.33
CA ALA A 87 -2.91 9.96 -9.43
C ALA A 87 -2.57 8.47 -9.22
N ARG A 88 -1.59 8.17 -8.35
CA ARG A 88 -1.23 6.78 -8.00
C ARG A 88 -2.11 6.18 -6.90
N LEU A 89 -2.85 7.02 -6.15
CA LEU A 89 -3.83 6.54 -5.19
C LEU A 89 -5.06 6.01 -5.92
N ARG A 90 -5.49 4.80 -5.54
CA ARG A 90 -6.71 4.21 -6.10
C ARG A 90 -7.90 5.12 -5.78
N GLY A 91 -8.63 5.52 -6.82
CA GLY A 91 -9.78 6.42 -6.72
C GLY A 91 -9.46 7.89 -7.03
N LEU A 92 -8.18 8.27 -7.09
CA LEU A 92 -7.74 9.64 -7.37
C LEU A 92 -6.95 9.77 -8.68
N GLY A 93 -7.00 8.75 -9.54
CA GLY A 93 -6.35 8.75 -10.87
C GLY A 93 -7.16 9.41 -11.99
N GLY A 94 -8.30 10.02 -11.69
CA GLY A 94 -9.18 10.67 -12.67
C GLY A 94 -9.71 12.00 -12.15
N GLY A 95 -10.92 12.39 -12.59
CA GLY A 95 -11.47 13.73 -12.33
C GLY A 95 -11.46 14.18 -10.88
N LEU A 96 -11.72 13.29 -9.91
CA LEU A 96 -11.64 13.65 -8.48
C LEU A 96 -10.21 14.07 -8.07
N GLY A 97 -9.19 13.37 -8.54
CA GLY A 97 -7.81 13.75 -8.29
C GLY A 97 -7.43 15.08 -8.95
N GLU A 98 -7.92 15.31 -10.17
CA GLU A 98 -7.72 16.58 -10.89
C GLU A 98 -8.37 17.76 -10.16
N VAL A 99 -9.58 17.57 -9.61
CA VAL A 99 -10.27 18.57 -8.77
C VAL A 99 -9.45 18.89 -7.54
N LEU A 100 -8.95 17.88 -6.81
CA LEU A 100 -8.10 18.10 -5.63
C LEU A 100 -6.83 18.89 -5.98
N ILE A 101 -6.19 18.56 -7.12
CA ILE A 101 -5.00 19.29 -7.58
C ILE A 101 -5.34 20.74 -7.90
N ARG A 102 -6.43 20.98 -8.65
CA ARG A 102 -6.83 22.32 -9.10
C ARG A 102 -7.32 23.22 -7.96
N GLU A 103 -8.20 22.71 -7.10
CA GLU A 103 -8.87 23.51 -6.06
C GLU A 103 -8.02 23.66 -4.79
N LEU A 104 -7.19 22.66 -4.45
CA LEU A 104 -6.39 22.67 -3.21
C LEU A 104 -4.90 22.88 -3.45
N GLY A 105 -4.43 22.85 -4.71
CA GLY A 105 -3.02 23.04 -5.06
C GLY A 105 -2.10 21.91 -4.57
N VAL A 106 -2.63 20.71 -4.33
CA VAL A 106 -1.89 19.56 -3.81
C VAL A 106 -1.66 18.51 -4.91
N SER A 107 -0.43 18.03 -5.04
CA SER A 107 -0.03 17.01 -6.04
C SER A 107 0.34 15.67 -5.42
N THR A 108 0.62 15.60 -4.11
CA THR A 108 0.98 14.37 -3.39
C THR A 108 0.00 14.01 -2.28
N ALA A 109 -0.01 12.72 -1.90
CA ALA A 109 -0.80 12.22 -0.79
C ALA A 109 -0.36 12.82 0.56
N GLY A 110 0.94 13.07 0.75
CA GLY A 110 1.47 13.77 1.93
C GLY A 110 0.96 15.21 2.03
N GLN A 111 0.89 15.94 0.92
CA GLN A 111 0.32 17.29 0.90
C GLN A 111 -1.18 17.26 1.22
N LEU A 112 -1.94 16.34 0.60
CA LEU A 112 -3.37 16.18 0.87
C LEU A 112 -3.64 15.84 2.34
N ALA A 113 -2.81 15.01 2.97
CA ALA A 113 -2.94 14.64 4.39
C ALA A 113 -2.79 15.83 5.36
N ARG A 114 -2.20 16.95 4.93
CA ARG A 114 -2.07 18.19 5.71
C ARG A 114 -3.24 19.16 5.49
N VAL A 115 -4.12 18.89 4.54
CA VAL A 115 -5.31 19.71 4.29
C VAL A 115 -6.40 19.31 5.28
N SER A 116 -7.03 20.30 5.91
CA SER A 116 -8.16 20.07 6.82
C SER A 116 -9.31 19.36 6.09
N GLU A 117 -9.96 18.43 6.77
CA GLU A 117 -11.11 17.68 6.23
C GLU A 117 -12.21 18.60 5.65
N ALA A 118 -12.54 19.71 6.31
CA ALA A 118 -13.55 20.66 5.84
C ALA A 118 -13.22 21.25 4.45
N ARG A 119 -11.94 21.57 4.20
CA ARG A 119 -11.47 22.05 2.89
C ARG A 119 -11.52 20.96 1.83
N VAL A 120 -11.18 19.72 2.20
CA VAL A 120 -11.29 18.57 1.28
C VAL A 120 -12.76 18.34 0.89
N ARG A 121 -13.68 18.37 1.86
CA ARG A 121 -15.13 18.26 1.60
C ARG A 121 -15.62 19.36 0.66
N ALA A 122 -15.29 20.63 0.96
CA ALA A 122 -15.69 21.76 0.14
C ALA A 122 -15.19 21.68 -1.32
N ALA A 123 -13.98 21.13 -1.54
CA ALA A 123 -13.44 20.95 -2.89
C ALA A 123 -14.10 19.79 -3.66
N CYS A 124 -14.56 18.76 -2.96
CA CYS A 124 -15.12 17.55 -3.59
C CYS A 124 -16.63 17.62 -3.85
N GLY A 125 -17.35 18.56 -3.22
CA GLY A 125 -18.82 18.63 -3.24
C GLY A 125 -19.44 17.71 -2.21
#